data_AF-A0A6P1ZJB2-F1
#
_entry.id   AF-A0A6P1ZJB2-F1
#
_cell.length_a   1.000
_cell.length_b   1.000
_cell.length_c   1.000
_cell.angle_alpha   90.00
_cell.angle_beta   90.00
_cell.angle_gamma   90.00
#
_symmetry.space_group_name_H-M   'P 1'
#
loop_
_entity.id
_entity.type
_entity.pdbx_description
1 polymer ?
#
loop_
_entity_poly.entity_id
_entity_poly.type
_entity_poly.pdbx_seq_one_letter_code
_entity_poly.pdbx_strand_id
1 'polypeptide(L)'
;METVLNEKQFREDLRGMLIETGWSQSRLSKEAGVSQGCISRFLSDEGAGMNLRSFDRLCPYIYGSQRPAPAEPGQPEEAQHVD
;
A
#
# COMPACT_ATOMS: atom_id res chain seq x y z
N MET A 1 22.78 11.76 0.90
CA MET A 1 21.73 12.06 1.89
C MET A 1 20.89 10.81 2.01
N GLU A 2 21.13 9.98 3.02
CA GLU A 2 20.20 8.89 3.37
C GLU A 2 19.00 9.53 4.05
N THR A 3 17.91 9.69 3.32
CA THR A 3 16.61 9.98 3.93
C THR A 3 16.25 8.74 4.75
N VAL A 4 16.46 8.82 6.06
CA VAL A 4 15.88 7.86 7.01
C VAL A 4 14.38 7.93 6.79
N LEU A 5 13.84 6.93 6.12
CA LEU A 5 12.44 6.86 5.78
C LEU A 5 11.68 6.71 7.11
N ASN A 6 11.10 7.81 7.58
CA ASN A 6 10.41 7.81 8.86
C ASN A 6 9.05 7.12 8.70
N GLU A 7 8.58 6.47 9.76
CA GLU A 7 7.35 5.66 9.73
C GLU A 7 6.13 6.45 9.23
N LYS A 8 6.06 7.74 9.61
CA LYS A 8 5.00 8.65 9.18
C LYS A 8 5.02 8.89 7.67
N GLN A 9 6.19 9.14 7.08
CA GLN A 9 6.33 9.35 5.65
C GLN A 9 5.95 8.10 4.87
N PHE A 10 6.39 6.93 5.33
CA PHE A 10 6.01 5.65 4.73
C PHE A 10 4.50 5.46 4.72
N ARG A 11 3.82 5.85 5.80
CA ARG A 11 2.36 5.78 5.91
C ARG A 11 1.66 6.70 4.92
N GLU A 12 2.10 7.95 4.83
CA GLU A 12 1.54 8.91 3.87
C GLU A 12 1.75 8.45 2.43
N ASP A 13 2.92 7.90 2.11
CA ASP A 13 3.22 7.39 0.77
C ASP A 13 2.42 6.13 0.45
N LEU A 14 2.26 5.22 1.41
CA LEU A 14 1.38 4.06 1.28
C LEU A 14 -0.07 4.49 1.02
N ARG A 15 -0.57 5.47 1.79
CA ARG A 15 -1.92 6.01 1.61
C ARG A 15 -2.07 6.69 0.25
N GLY A 16 -1.09 7.49 -0.14
CA GLY A 16 -1.03 8.16 -1.43
C GLY A 16 -1.06 7.17 -2.58
N MET A 17 -0.26 6.10 -2.51
CA MET A 17 -0.26 5.04 -3.52
C MET A 17 -1.63 4.36 -3.65
N LEU A 18 -2.29 4.01 -2.54
CA LEU A 18 -3.63 3.41 -2.59
C LEU A 18 -4.66 4.33 -3.26
N ILE A 19 -4.60 5.64 -2.98
CA ILE A 19 -5.50 6.63 -3.58
C ILE A 19 -5.17 6.82 -5.08
N GLU A 20 -3.89 6.99 -5.41
CA GLU A 20 -3.41 7.25 -6.77
C GLU A 20 -3.70 6.08 -7.71
N THR A 21 -3.54 4.85 -7.22
CA THR A 21 -3.70 3.62 -8.02
C THR A 21 -5.11 3.03 -7.94
N GLY A 22 -5.96 3.53 -7.05
CA GLY A 22 -7.26 2.94 -6.73
C GLY A 22 -7.17 1.59 -6.03
N TRP A 23 -5.99 1.14 -5.60
CA TRP A 23 -5.86 -0.15 -4.95
C TRP A 23 -6.52 -0.17 -3.58
N SER A 24 -7.26 -1.25 -3.30
CA SER A 24 -7.77 -1.52 -1.96
C SER A 24 -6.69 -2.14 -1.06
N GLN A 25 -6.83 -1.96 0.25
CA GLN A 25 -5.94 -2.62 1.23
C GLN A 25 -5.99 -4.15 1.11
N SER A 26 -7.15 -4.71 0.74
CA SER A 26 -7.31 -6.16 0.53
C SER A 26 -6.51 -6.66 -0.67
N ARG A 27 -6.51 -5.89 -1.77
CA ARG A 27 -5.69 -6.20 -2.95
C ARG A 27 -4.20 -6.14 -2.61
N LEU A 28 -3.74 -5.04 -2.02
CA LEU A 28 -2.35 -4.90 -1.58
C LEU A 28 -1.93 -6.00 -0.60
N SER A 29 -2.83 -6.40 0.30
CA SER A 29 -2.59 -7.49 1.25
C SER A 29 -2.28 -8.81 0.54
N LYS A 30 -3.04 -9.16 -0.50
CA LYS A 30 -2.85 -10.37 -1.29
C LYS A 30 -1.54 -10.32 -2.08
N GLU A 31 -1.28 -9.20 -2.74
CA GLU A 31 -0.09 -9.02 -3.59
C GLU A 31 1.20 -8.99 -2.77
N ALA A 32 1.26 -8.19 -1.70
CA ALA A 32 2.45 -8.04 -0.88
C ALA A 32 2.63 -9.17 0.16
N GLY A 33 1.62 -10.04 0.34
CA GLY A 33 1.64 -11.07 1.39
C GLY A 33 1.72 -10.49 2.80
N VAL A 34 1.12 -9.31 3.03
CA VAL A 34 1.01 -8.66 4.34
C VAL A 34 -0.44 -8.67 4.77
N SER A 35 -0.73 -9.00 6.03
CA SER A 35 -2.12 -9.02 6.52
C SER A 35 -2.81 -7.66 6.34
N GLN A 36 -4.02 -7.65 5.79
CA GLN A 36 -4.86 -6.46 5.69
C GLN A 36 -5.05 -5.77 7.06
N GLY A 37 -5.17 -6.54 8.15
CA GLY A 37 -5.26 -5.97 9.49
C GLY A 37 -3.98 -5.22 9.92
N CYS A 38 -2.82 -5.71 9.49
CA CYS A 38 -1.55 -5.00 9.72
C CYS A 38 -1.50 -3.67 8.94
N ILE A 39 -1.93 -3.69 7.68
CA ILE A 39 -1.98 -2.49 6.82
C ILE A 39 -2.97 -1.47 7.41
N SER A 40 -4.17 -1.92 7.80
CA SER A 40 -5.20 -1.06 8.40
C SER A 40 -4.71 -0.41 9.70
N ARG A 41 -4.14 -1.19 10.62
CA ARG A 41 -3.64 -0.64 11.90
C ARG A 41 -2.52 0.36 11.70
N PHE A 42 -1.64 0.09 10.72
CA PHE A 42 -0.57 1.00 10.36
C PHE A 42 -1.10 2.32 9.78
N LEU A 43 -2.12 2.26 8.90
CA LEU A 43 -2.75 3.45 8.31
C LEU A 43 -3.59 4.25 9.32
N SER A 44 -4.18 3.60 10.32
CA SER A 44 -4.99 4.24 11.36
C SER A 44 -4.18 4.92 12.47
N ASP A 45 -2.84 4.85 12.44
CA ASP A 45 -1.95 5.46 13.45
C ASP A 45 -2.23 5.03 14.90
N GLU A 46 -2.72 3.80 15.13
CA GLU A 46 -3.02 3.27 16.48
C GLU A 46 -1.76 2.90 17.29
N GLY A 47 -0.63 3.57 17.07
CA GLY A 47 0.65 3.28 17.73
C GLY A 47 1.26 1.92 17.39
N ALA A 48 0.64 1.18 16.46
CA ALA A 48 1.13 -0.10 15.97
C ALA A 48 2.15 0.15 14.85
N GLY A 49 3.42 0.21 15.23
CA GLY A 49 4.53 0.19 14.28
C GLY A 49 4.48 -1.07 13.41
N MET A 50 5.00 -0.95 12.20
CA MET A 50 5.08 -2.08 11.28
C MET A 50 6.40 -2.83 11.47
N ASN A 51 6.37 -4.16 11.52
CA ASN A 51 7.61 -4.93 11.58
C ASN A 51 8.41 -4.78 10.26
N LEU A 52 9.73 -4.94 10.35
CA LEU A 52 10.64 -4.73 9.22
C LEU A 52 10.34 -5.64 8.02
N ARG A 53 9.82 -6.86 8.22
CA ARG A 53 9.47 -7.76 7.10
C ARG A 53 8.27 -7.25 6.31
N SER A 54 7.24 -6.75 7.00
CA SER A 54 6.08 -6.17 6.35
C SER A 54 6.46 -4.88 5.61
N PHE A 55 7.36 -4.09 6.18
CA PHE A 55 7.91 -2.90 5.53
C PHE A 55 8.65 -3.26 4.23
N ASP A 56 9.57 -4.22 4.30
CA ASP A 56 10.34 -4.72 3.14
C ASP A 56 9.44 -5.25 2.02
N ARG A 57 8.35 -5.94 2.36
CA ARG A 57 7.35 -6.43 1.40
C ARG A 57 6.53 -5.33 0.74
N LEU A 58 6.28 -4.22 1.42
CA LEU A 58 5.48 -3.11 0.90
C LEU A 58 6.31 -2.10 0.11
N CYS A 59 7.59 -1.94 0.43
CA CYS A 59 8.51 -1.01 -0.24
C CYS A 59 8.45 -1.08 -1.79
N PRO A 60 8.50 -2.27 -2.44
CA PRO A 60 8.44 -2.38 -3.90
C PRO A 60 7.17 -1.82 -4.52
N TYR A 61 6.05 -1.82 -3.80
CA TYR A 61 4.75 -1.30 -4.27
C TYR A 61 4.61 0.20 -4.08
N ILE A 62 5.38 0.80 -3.18
CA ILE A 62 5.32 2.24 -2.90
C ILE A 62 6.41 2.99 -3.70
N TYR A 63 7.63 2.48 -3.71
CA TYR A 63 8.81 3.16 -4.28
C TYR A 63 9.52 2.38 -5.38
N GLY A 64 9.08 1.15 -5.68
CA GLY A 64 9.83 0.21 -6.51
C GLY A 64 9.14 -0.22 -7.79
N SER A 65 9.67 -1.29 -8.36
CA SER A 65 9.26 -1.88 -9.63
C SER A 65 7.87 -2.54 -9.62
N GLN A 66 7.27 -2.74 -8.45
CA GLN A 66 5.94 -3.30 -8.30
C GLN A 66 4.87 -2.23 -8.05
N ARG A 67 5.23 -0.95 -8.14
CA ARG A 67 4.28 0.15 -7.99
C ARG A 67 3.20 0.03 -9.06
N PRO A 68 1.92 -0.05 -8.66
CA PRO A 68 0.84 -0.13 -9.62
C PRO A 68 0.74 1.16 -10.45
N ALA A 69 0.23 1.04 -11.67
CA ALA A 69 -0.07 2.22 -12.48
C ALA A 69 -1.13 3.07 -11.77
N PRO A 70 -1.05 4.42 -11.86
CA PRO A 70 -2.12 5.30 -11.41
C PRO A 70 -3.44 4.88 -12.04
N ALA A 71 -4.54 4.94 -11.27
CA ALA A 71 -5.87 4.72 -11.81
C ALA A 71 -6.14 5.83 -12.84
N GLU A 72 -6.39 5.45 -14.10
CA GLU A 72 -6.78 6.42 -15.12
C GLU A 72 -8.11 7.07 -14.70
N PRO A 73 -8.20 8.41 -14.68
CA PRO A 73 -9.43 9.10 -14.30
C PRO A 73 -10.50 8.85 -15.38
N GLY A 74 -11.33 7.83 -15.18
CA GLY A 74 -12.44 7.50 -16.08
C GLY A 74 -12.74 6.01 -16.26
N GLN A 75 -11.90 5.09 -15.77
CA GLN A 75 -12.24 3.67 -15.78
C GLN A 75 -12.98 3.29 -14.49
N PRO A 76 -14.30 2.98 -14.53
CA PRO A 76 -14.93 2.31 -13.42
C PRO A 76 -14.19 0.99 -13.21
N GLU A 77 -13.85 0.74 -11.95
CA GLU A 77 -13.27 -0.50 -11.46
C GLU A 77 -14.14 -1.67 -11.95
N GLU A 78 -13.73 -2.26 -13.08
CA GLU A 78 -14.38 -3.42 -13.67
C GLU A 78 -14.11 -4.56 -12.69
N ALA A 79 -15.06 -4.73 -11.77
CA ALA A 79 -15.18 -5.89 -10.93
C ALA A 79 -15.22 -7.11 -11.85
N GLN A 80 -14.07 -7.70 -12.12
CA GLN A 80 -13.96 -9.04 -12.68
C GLN A 80 -14.42 -10.03 -11.59
N HIS A 81 -15.73 -10.06 -11.37
CA HIS A 81 -16.42 -11.25 -10.89
C HIS A 81 -16.84 -11.99 -12.15
N VAL A 82 -16.01 -12.95 -12.53
CA VAL A 82 -16.29 -13.91 -13.59
C VAL A 82 -17.39 -14.88 -13.13
N ASP A 83 -18.29 -15.15 -14.08
CA ASP A 83 -19.42 -16.10 -14.16
C ASP A 83 -19.62 -17.13 -13.04
#